data_AF-A0A349JCM2-F1
#
_entry.id   AF-A0A349JCM2-F1
#
_cell.length_a   1.000
_cell.length_b   1.000
_cell.length_c   1.000
_cell.angle_alpha   90.00
_cell.angle_beta   90.00
_cell.angle_gamma   90.00
#
_symmetry.space_group_name_H-M   'P 1'
#
loop_
_entity.id
_entity.type
_entity.pdbx_description
1 polymer ?
#
loop_
_entity_poly.entity_id
_entity_poly.type
_entity_poly.pdbx_seq_one_letter_code
_entity_poly.pdbx_strand_id
1 'polypeptide(L)'
;MPSVNWSTTAIGFPPHAKAGVRVVAISHMSTFAALRFCEDIGIRTGWILADAQQHQLEQVPADAPTWVALGKLFADARVVATEGLASGRLVFAAATPAAGKPIDDRPLTAWAEQHHQPWLEVVDNETCWWGGLSDIQLGRLLTWFTCQRPIEVDWKAVRIESRCFARLRQGLFEHGWTRNLALVRPERKSLDLWGGVHRTCMIDHAGLPLPGQANSGIRLRVDLNELSAMELTERCPVADDTGKLAPGRLSGLWNA
;
A
#
# COMPACT_ATOMS: atom_id res chain seq x y z
N MET A 1 10.82 -23.44 13.19
CA MET A 1 11.26 -22.12 12.72
C MET A 1 10.04 -21.39 12.20
N PRO A 2 9.61 -20.23 12.73
CA PRO A 2 8.55 -19.49 12.06
C PRO A 2 9.20 -18.68 10.94
N SER A 3 9.47 -19.37 9.82
CA SER A 3 9.89 -18.73 8.57
C SER A 3 8.65 -18.24 7.85
N VAL A 4 8.25 -17.01 8.13
CA VAL A 4 7.54 -16.23 7.11
C VAL A 4 8.19 -14.87 7.05
N ASN A 5 9.31 -14.82 6.32
CA ASN A 5 9.93 -13.58 5.87
C ASN A 5 8.99 -12.93 4.86
N TRP A 6 7.92 -12.30 5.34
CA TRP A 6 7.03 -11.55 4.48
C TRP A 6 7.78 -10.32 3.96
N SER A 7 7.60 -10.02 2.68
CA SER A 7 8.10 -8.80 2.08
C SER A 7 6.91 -8.02 1.57
N THR A 8 6.75 -6.79 2.04
CA THR A 8 5.69 -5.88 1.58
C THR A 8 6.28 -5.02 0.48
N THR A 9 5.56 -4.83 -0.63
CA THR A 9 6.03 -3.98 -1.74
C THR A 9 5.05 -2.86 -2.00
N ALA A 10 5.58 -1.66 -2.30
CA ALA A 10 4.82 -0.50 -2.72
C ALA A 10 5.34 0.02 -4.07
N ILE A 11 4.46 0.29 -5.03
CA ILE A 11 4.84 0.72 -6.39
C ILE A 11 3.93 1.84 -6.86
N GLY A 12 4.53 2.90 -7.38
CA GLY A 12 3.82 4.00 -8.01
C GLY A 12 3.73 3.81 -9.53
N PHE A 13 2.56 4.05 -10.09
CA PHE A 13 2.30 4.13 -11.52
C PHE A 13 1.96 5.57 -11.89
N PRO A 14 2.65 6.18 -12.87
CA PRO A 14 2.29 7.51 -13.36
C PRO A 14 0.91 7.49 -14.05
N PRO A 15 0.31 8.68 -14.30
CA PRO A 15 -0.92 8.76 -15.08
C PRO A 15 -0.78 8.07 -16.43
N HIS A 16 -1.87 7.51 -16.95
CA HIS A 16 -2.00 6.72 -18.17
C HIS A 16 -1.34 5.34 -18.15
N ALA A 17 -0.43 5.04 -17.20
CA ALA A 17 0.15 3.71 -17.10
C ALA A 17 -0.89 2.68 -16.63
N LYS A 18 -1.68 3.03 -15.60
CA LYS A 18 -2.77 2.17 -15.09
C LYS A 18 -4.13 2.85 -15.13
N ALA A 19 -4.18 4.18 -14.93
CA ALA A 19 -5.43 4.93 -14.88
C ALA A 19 -5.21 6.41 -15.26
N GLY A 20 -6.25 7.23 -15.34
CA GLY A 20 -6.14 8.66 -15.68
C GLY A 20 -5.42 9.50 -14.62
N VAL A 21 -5.12 8.92 -13.46
CA VAL A 21 -4.43 9.51 -12.33
C VAL A 21 -3.20 8.70 -11.92
N ARG A 22 -2.37 9.25 -11.05
CA ARG A 22 -1.32 8.47 -10.36
C ARG A 22 -1.99 7.37 -9.54
N VAL A 23 -1.44 6.17 -9.61
CA VAL A 23 -1.89 5.01 -8.82
C VAL A 23 -0.73 4.51 -7.98
N VAL A 24 -0.98 4.12 -6.74
CA VAL A 24 -0.01 3.42 -5.88
C VAL A 24 -0.56 2.05 -5.56
N ALA A 25 0.23 1.00 -5.79
CA ALA A 25 -0.06 -0.35 -5.36
C ALA A 25 0.68 -0.70 -4.08
N ILE A 26 0.06 -1.49 -3.20
CA ILE A 26 0.71 -2.12 -2.05
C ILE A 26 0.28 -3.60 -1.97
N SER A 27 1.25 -4.50 -1.78
CA SER A 27 0.98 -5.92 -1.48
C SER A 27 0.79 -6.17 0.01
N HIS A 28 0.14 -7.28 0.36
CA HIS A 28 -0.12 -7.69 1.74
C HIS A 28 -0.87 -6.65 2.59
N MET A 29 -1.87 -6.00 1.99
CA MET A 29 -2.80 -5.12 2.69
C MET A 29 -4.22 -5.66 2.52
N SER A 30 -4.80 -6.16 3.63
CA SER A 30 -6.15 -6.72 3.62
C SER A 30 -7.20 -5.66 3.37
N THR A 31 -8.39 -6.08 2.93
CA THR A 31 -9.59 -5.24 2.76
C THR A 31 -9.89 -4.44 4.02
N PHE A 32 -9.80 -5.08 5.18
CA PHE A 32 -9.97 -4.42 6.48
C PHE A 32 -8.93 -3.32 6.69
N ALA A 33 -7.64 -3.62 6.50
CA ALA A 33 -6.57 -2.64 6.66
C ALA A 33 -6.70 -1.48 5.67
N ALA A 34 -7.06 -1.77 4.42
CA ALA A 34 -7.22 -0.80 3.35
C ALA A 34 -8.37 0.19 3.61
N LEU A 35 -9.55 -0.32 3.96
CA LEU A 35 -10.70 0.52 4.30
C LEU A 35 -10.46 1.30 5.59
N ARG A 36 -9.77 0.71 6.58
CA ARG A 36 -9.44 1.41 7.83
C ARG A 36 -8.45 2.53 7.59
N PHE A 37 -7.46 2.29 6.72
CA PHE A 37 -6.54 3.32 6.28
C PHE A 37 -7.27 4.47 5.56
N CYS A 38 -8.23 4.18 4.66
CA CYS A 38 -9.06 5.20 4.03
C CYS A 38 -9.74 6.12 5.05
N GLU A 39 -10.37 5.54 6.08
CA GLU A 39 -11.00 6.30 7.16
C GLU A 39 -10.00 7.19 7.91
N ASP A 40 -8.81 6.64 8.23
CA ASP A 40 -7.73 7.32 8.93
C ASP A 40 -7.16 8.52 8.14
N ILE A 41 -7.13 8.44 6.80
CA ILE A 41 -6.69 9.55 5.93
C ILE A 41 -7.83 10.48 5.51
N GLY A 42 -9.01 10.36 6.15
CA GLY A 42 -10.14 11.27 5.96
C GLY A 42 -11.08 10.91 4.80
N ILE A 43 -10.88 9.76 4.14
CA ILE A 43 -11.78 9.26 3.10
C ILE A 43 -12.85 8.39 3.79
N ARG A 44 -13.96 9.02 4.20
CA ARG A 44 -14.93 8.39 5.11
C ARG A 44 -16.23 7.91 4.47
N THR A 45 -16.60 8.45 3.32
CA THR A 45 -17.85 8.16 2.63
C THR A 45 -17.61 7.95 1.15
N GLY A 46 -18.43 7.13 0.51
CA GLY A 46 -18.25 6.83 -0.90
C GLY A 46 -19.19 5.75 -1.41
N TRP A 47 -18.93 5.35 -2.65
CA TRP A 47 -19.56 4.21 -3.29
C TRP A 47 -18.65 3.00 -3.17
N ILE A 48 -19.20 1.87 -2.77
CA ILE A 48 -18.50 0.58 -2.74
C ILE A 48 -19.12 -0.36 -3.77
N LEU A 49 -18.28 -1.08 -4.50
CA LEU A 49 -18.67 -2.14 -5.43
C LEU A 49 -17.83 -3.36 -5.08
N ALA A 50 -18.47 -4.49 -4.83
CA ALA A 50 -17.80 -5.76 -4.60
C ALA A 50 -18.20 -6.73 -5.72
N ASP A 51 -17.21 -7.33 -6.37
CA ASP A 51 -17.42 -8.38 -7.35
C ASP A 51 -17.81 -9.66 -6.59
N ALA A 52 -18.99 -10.20 -6.91
CA ALA A 52 -19.61 -11.32 -6.21
C ALA A 52 -19.77 -11.12 -4.68
N GLN A 53 -20.36 -12.11 -4.03
CA GLN A 53 -20.49 -12.10 -2.57
C GLN A 53 -19.14 -12.41 -1.93
N GLN A 54 -18.62 -11.47 -1.14
CA GLN A 54 -17.31 -11.57 -0.49
C GLN A 54 -17.46 -11.84 1.00
N HIS A 55 -16.75 -12.86 1.52
CA HIS A 55 -16.81 -13.22 2.95
C HIS A 55 -16.32 -12.12 3.89
N GLN A 56 -15.44 -11.24 3.41
CA GLN A 56 -14.92 -10.09 4.14
C GLN A 56 -15.89 -8.92 4.24
N LEU A 57 -17.03 -8.95 3.52
CA LEU A 57 -18.03 -7.88 3.49
C LEU A 57 -19.43 -8.43 3.77
N GLU A 58 -19.96 -8.11 4.94
CA GLU A 58 -21.35 -8.43 5.26
C GLU A 58 -22.29 -7.30 4.81
N GLN A 59 -23.46 -7.70 4.29
CA GLN A 59 -24.56 -6.78 3.93
C GLN A 59 -24.17 -5.69 2.91
N VAL A 60 -23.12 -5.94 2.11
CA VAL A 60 -22.82 -5.17 0.90
C VAL A 60 -23.36 -5.98 -0.29
N PRO A 61 -24.34 -5.46 -1.05
CA PRO A 61 -24.81 -6.11 -2.26
C PRO A 61 -23.66 -6.35 -3.24
N ALA A 62 -23.60 -7.56 -3.80
CA ALA A 62 -22.69 -7.89 -4.90
C ALA A 62 -23.09 -7.15 -6.18
N ASP A 63 -22.11 -6.85 -7.03
CA ASP A 63 -22.28 -6.41 -8.42
C ASP A 63 -23.09 -5.11 -8.61
N ALA A 64 -23.30 -4.33 -7.55
CA ALA A 64 -23.99 -3.05 -7.61
C ALA A 64 -23.33 -1.98 -6.71
N PRO A 65 -23.05 -0.76 -7.22
CA PRO A 65 -22.52 0.32 -6.41
C PRO A 65 -23.48 0.69 -5.25
N THR A 66 -22.96 0.60 -4.03
CA THR A 66 -23.70 0.86 -2.80
C THR A 66 -23.09 2.03 -2.04
N TRP A 67 -23.91 3.00 -1.63
CA TRP A 67 -23.45 4.12 -0.82
C TRP A 67 -23.10 3.65 0.58
N VAL A 68 -21.91 4.01 1.08
CA VAL A 68 -21.44 3.62 2.40
C VAL A 68 -20.76 4.76 3.14
N ALA A 69 -20.84 4.68 4.48
CA ALA A 69 -19.97 5.40 5.39
C ALA A 69 -19.07 4.37 6.08
N LEU A 70 -17.75 4.49 5.94
CA LEU A 70 -16.80 3.48 6.44
C LEU A 70 -16.93 3.29 7.96
N GLY A 71 -17.10 4.38 8.72
CA GLY A 71 -17.30 4.28 10.16
C GLY A 71 -18.54 3.49 10.57
N LYS A 72 -19.61 3.49 9.75
CA LYS A 72 -20.78 2.64 9.98
C LYS A 72 -20.48 1.17 9.66
N LEU A 73 -19.80 0.90 8.54
CA LEU A 73 -19.39 -0.46 8.19
C LEU A 73 -18.55 -1.11 9.29
N PHE A 74 -17.62 -0.36 9.88
CA PHE A 74 -16.81 -0.85 10.99
C PHE A 74 -17.60 -1.00 12.29
N ALA A 75 -18.48 -0.05 12.62
CA ALA A 75 -19.32 -0.13 13.82
C ALA A 75 -20.28 -1.33 13.79
N ASP A 76 -20.80 -1.65 12.60
CA ASP A 76 -21.72 -2.76 12.38
C ASP A 76 -20.98 -4.10 12.18
N ALA A 77 -19.66 -4.14 12.35
CA ALA A 77 -18.79 -5.31 12.12
C ALA A 77 -18.92 -5.92 10.71
N ARG A 78 -19.35 -5.12 9.73
CA ARG A 78 -19.59 -5.55 8.35
C ARG A 78 -18.33 -5.73 7.52
N VAL A 79 -17.18 -5.31 8.05
CA VAL A 79 -15.87 -5.57 7.45
C VAL A 79 -15.12 -6.50 8.40
N VAL A 80 -14.97 -7.75 8.00
CA VAL A 80 -14.33 -8.76 8.83
C VAL A 80 -12.82 -8.62 8.71
N ALA A 81 -12.12 -8.62 9.85
CA ALA A 81 -10.67 -8.73 9.87
C ALA A 81 -10.26 -10.17 9.50
N THR A 82 -10.11 -10.43 8.21
CA THR A 82 -9.62 -11.72 7.69
C THR A 82 -8.12 -11.63 7.43
N GLU A 83 -7.37 -12.61 7.96
CA GLU A 83 -6.00 -12.87 7.55
C GLU A 83 -6.00 -13.85 6.37
N GLY A 84 -5.15 -13.59 5.37
CA GLY A 84 -4.94 -14.49 4.24
C GLY A 84 -5.75 -14.14 2.97
N LEU A 85 -5.49 -14.93 1.93
CA LEU A 85 -6.06 -14.76 0.60
C LEU A 85 -7.56 -15.07 0.63
N ALA A 86 -8.37 -14.11 0.18
CA ALA A 86 -9.79 -14.31 -0.05
C ALA A 86 -10.12 -13.75 -1.43
N SER A 87 -10.42 -14.66 -2.37
CA SER A 87 -10.65 -14.29 -3.76
C SER A 87 -11.76 -13.26 -3.91
N GLY A 88 -11.53 -12.29 -4.79
CA GLY A 88 -12.52 -11.28 -5.11
C GLY A 88 -11.91 -9.91 -5.26
N ARG A 89 -12.75 -8.97 -5.72
CA ARG A 89 -12.34 -7.61 -6.01
C ARG A 89 -13.32 -6.62 -5.41
N LEU A 90 -12.81 -5.66 -4.65
CA LEU A 90 -13.58 -4.57 -4.08
C LEU A 90 -13.05 -3.26 -4.63
N VAL A 91 -13.96 -2.36 -5.00
CA VAL A 91 -13.63 -0.97 -5.33
C VAL A 91 -14.41 -0.06 -4.40
N PHE A 92 -13.71 0.88 -3.78
CA PHE A 92 -14.28 1.97 -2.99
C PHE A 92 -13.87 3.30 -3.62
N ALA A 93 -14.84 4.07 -4.11
CA ALA A 93 -14.64 5.40 -4.63
C ALA A 93 -15.12 6.44 -3.63
N ALA A 94 -14.24 7.34 -3.20
CA ALA A 94 -14.62 8.44 -2.35
C ALA A 94 -15.69 9.30 -3.02
N ALA A 95 -16.66 9.77 -2.24
CA ALA A 95 -17.69 10.65 -2.76
C ALA A 95 -18.31 11.48 -1.64
N THR A 96 -18.85 12.63 -2.05
CA THR A 96 -19.84 13.38 -1.26
C THR A 96 -21.24 13.06 -1.78
N PRO A 97 -22.31 13.22 -0.98
CA PRO A 97 -23.67 12.99 -1.45
C PRO A 97 -24.05 13.80 -2.69
N ALA A 98 -23.39 14.94 -2.92
CA ALA A 98 -23.62 15.80 -4.08
C ALA A 98 -23.02 15.26 -5.39
N ALA A 99 -22.12 14.28 -5.34
CA ALA A 99 -21.45 13.72 -6.52
C ALA A 99 -22.36 12.82 -7.37
N GLY A 100 -23.57 12.50 -6.90
CA GLY A 100 -24.51 11.63 -7.60
C GLY A 100 -24.12 10.14 -7.54
N LYS A 101 -24.97 9.30 -8.12
CA LYS A 101 -24.75 7.85 -8.22
C LYS A 101 -23.88 7.52 -9.44
N PRO A 102 -22.91 6.59 -9.34
CA PRO A 102 -22.22 6.03 -10.49
C PRO A 102 -23.20 5.43 -11.48
N ILE A 103 -22.90 5.60 -12.77
CA ILE A 103 -23.65 4.99 -13.87
C ILE A 103 -23.05 3.61 -14.12
N ASP A 104 -23.89 2.60 -14.35
CA ASP A 104 -23.48 1.20 -14.51
C ASP A 104 -22.74 0.93 -15.85
N ASP A 105 -22.49 1.96 -16.67
CA ASP A 105 -21.86 1.85 -18.00
C ASP A 105 -20.32 1.87 -17.97
N ARG A 106 -19.72 2.13 -16.80
CA ARG A 106 -18.28 2.30 -16.64
C ARG A 106 -17.76 1.78 -15.31
N PRO A 107 -16.47 1.41 -15.21
CA PRO A 107 -15.85 1.03 -13.94
C PRO A 107 -15.96 2.15 -12.89
N LEU A 108 -16.15 1.77 -11.63
CA LEU A 108 -16.28 2.72 -10.52
C LEU A 108 -15.02 3.60 -10.33
N THR A 109 -13.83 3.08 -10.66
CA THR A 109 -12.57 3.86 -10.65
C THR A 109 -12.60 4.98 -11.69
N ALA A 110 -13.10 4.72 -12.90
CA ALA A 110 -13.24 5.74 -13.94
C ALA A 110 -14.25 6.83 -13.56
N TRP A 111 -15.34 6.46 -12.89
CA TRP A 111 -16.28 7.43 -12.32
C TRP A 111 -15.61 8.33 -11.27
N ALA A 112 -14.80 7.76 -10.38
CA ALA A 112 -14.09 8.51 -9.34
C ALA A 112 -13.12 9.53 -9.95
N GLU A 113 -12.38 9.12 -10.99
CA GLU A 113 -11.43 9.97 -11.70
C GLU A 113 -12.10 11.14 -12.40
N GLN A 114 -13.25 10.90 -13.04
CA GLN A 114 -14.06 11.96 -13.67
C GLN A 114 -14.51 13.03 -12.64
N HIS A 115 -14.71 12.63 -11.38
CA HIS A 115 -15.12 13.52 -10.30
C HIS A 115 -13.95 14.00 -9.42
N HIS A 116 -12.71 13.74 -9.85
CA HIS A 116 -11.48 14.06 -9.11
C HIS A 116 -11.49 13.53 -7.67
N GLN A 117 -12.07 12.35 -7.47
CA GLN A 117 -12.14 11.68 -6.17
C GLN A 117 -11.08 10.59 -6.06
N PRO A 118 -10.48 10.40 -4.87
CA PRO A 118 -9.61 9.26 -4.63
C PRO A 118 -10.42 7.96 -4.63
N TRP A 119 -9.77 6.87 -5.02
CA TRP A 119 -10.37 5.54 -5.03
C TRP A 119 -9.39 4.50 -4.50
N LEU A 120 -9.94 3.41 -3.98
CA LEU A 120 -9.25 2.21 -3.53
C LEU A 120 -9.80 1.02 -4.31
N GLU A 121 -8.93 0.15 -4.79
CA GLU A 121 -9.26 -1.17 -5.31
C GLU A 121 -8.50 -2.21 -4.49
N VAL A 122 -9.16 -3.26 -4.04
CA VAL A 122 -8.56 -4.39 -3.32
C VAL A 122 -8.84 -5.65 -4.12
N VAL A 123 -7.81 -6.44 -4.41
CA VAL A 123 -7.92 -7.75 -5.06
C VAL A 123 -7.36 -8.82 -4.15
N ASP A 124 -8.12 -9.90 -4.05
CA ASP A 124 -7.83 -11.13 -3.32
C ASP A 124 -7.50 -10.93 -1.83
N ASN A 125 -8.01 -9.84 -1.25
CA ASN A 125 -7.72 -9.42 0.12
C ASN A 125 -6.22 -9.22 0.40
N GLU A 126 -5.45 -8.90 -0.64
CA GLU A 126 -4.00 -8.94 -0.59
C GLU A 126 -3.35 -7.73 -1.26
N THR A 127 -3.77 -7.41 -2.49
CA THR A 127 -3.21 -6.31 -3.25
C THR A 127 -4.18 -5.15 -3.26
N CYS A 128 -3.69 -3.97 -2.89
CA CYS A 128 -4.47 -2.75 -2.91
C CYS A 128 -3.88 -1.76 -3.90
N TRP A 129 -4.74 -1.05 -4.64
CA TRP A 129 -4.39 0.08 -5.49
C TRP A 129 -5.15 1.31 -5.03
N TRP A 130 -4.45 2.42 -4.82
CA TRP A 130 -5.03 3.72 -4.56
C TRP A 130 -4.80 4.65 -5.74
N GLY A 131 -5.87 5.19 -6.32
CA GLY A 131 -5.79 6.25 -7.32
C GLY A 131 -6.20 7.60 -6.74
N GLY A 132 -5.62 8.68 -7.27
CA GLY A 132 -6.06 10.04 -6.97
C GLY A 132 -5.72 10.56 -5.58
N LEU A 133 -4.77 9.92 -4.87
CA LEU A 133 -4.28 10.43 -3.58
C LEU A 133 -3.53 11.76 -3.75
N SER A 134 -3.79 12.69 -2.84
CA SER A 134 -2.96 13.88 -2.65
C SER A 134 -1.57 13.52 -2.10
N ASP A 135 -0.60 14.41 -2.23
CA ASP A 135 0.76 14.17 -1.70
C ASP A 135 0.76 13.99 -0.17
N ILE A 136 -0.17 14.63 0.55
CA ILE A 136 -0.36 14.44 2.00
C ILE A 136 -0.83 13.02 2.30
N GLN A 137 -1.85 12.53 1.58
CA GLN A 137 -2.38 11.18 1.74
C GLN A 137 -1.35 10.12 1.32
N LEU A 138 -0.57 10.39 0.27
CA LEU A 138 0.53 9.56 -0.15
C LEU A 138 1.63 9.48 0.92
N GLY A 139 1.98 10.61 1.56
CA GLY A 139 2.88 10.62 2.71
C GLY A 139 2.37 9.74 3.85
N ARG A 140 1.05 9.77 4.13
CA ARG A 140 0.43 8.87 5.12
C ARG A 140 0.50 7.40 4.71
N LEU A 141 0.30 7.08 3.44
CA LEU A 141 0.42 5.72 2.92
C LEU A 141 1.85 5.21 3.05
N LEU A 142 2.84 6.05 2.77
CA LEU A 142 4.25 5.74 2.98
C LEU A 142 4.58 5.53 4.47
N THR A 143 4.09 6.37 5.38
CA THR A 143 4.28 6.14 6.83
C THR A 143 3.63 4.83 7.28
N TRP A 144 2.42 4.52 6.79
CA TRP A 144 1.75 3.27 7.08
C TRP A 144 2.62 2.10 6.62
N PHE A 145 3.08 2.13 5.36
CA PHE A 145 3.93 1.10 4.76
C PHE A 145 5.24 0.87 5.53
N THR A 146 5.92 1.96 5.93
CA THR A 146 7.20 1.88 6.64
C THR A 146 7.03 1.40 8.08
N CYS A 147 5.99 1.88 8.77
CA CYS A 147 5.80 1.65 10.20
C CYS A 147 4.90 0.45 10.52
N GLN A 148 4.40 -0.28 9.50
CA GLN A 148 3.77 -1.58 9.72
C GLN A 148 4.69 -2.50 10.53
N ARG A 149 4.12 -3.50 11.22
CA ARG A 149 4.91 -4.51 11.96
C ARG A 149 6.10 -4.99 11.13
N PRO A 150 7.31 -5.05 11.73
CA PRO A 150 7.57 -5.23 13.16
C PRO A 150 8.08 -3.97 13.91
N ILE A 151 8.09 -2.77 13.31
CA ILE A 151 8.64 -1.56 13.98
C ILE A 151 7.83 -1.07 15.20
N GLU A 152 6.58 -1.54 15.36
CA GLU A 152 5.69 -1.19 16.49
C GLU A 152 5.63 0.32 16.81
N VAL A 153 5.66 1.16 15.78
CA VAL A 153 5.46 2.61 15.92
C VAL A 153 4.07 2.97 15.42
N ASP A 154 3.38 3.85 16.15
CA ASP A 154 2.15 4.46 15.66
C ASP A 154 2.44 5.35 14.46
N TRP A 155 2.17 4.82 13.26
CA TRP A 155 2.38 5.50 11.99
C TRP A 155 1.61 6.82 11.89
N LYS A 156 0.51 6.99 12.64
CA LYS A 156 -0.31 8.22 12.62
C LYS A 156 0.44 9.38 13.27
N ALA A 157 1.24 9.09 14.30
CA ALA A 157 2.07 10.07 14.98
C ALA A 157 3.33 10.43 14.18
N VAL A 158 3.77 9.57 13.25
CA VAL A 158 5.00 9.77 12.47
C VAL A 158 4.80 10.82 11.37
N ARG A 159 5.80 11.69 11.23
CA ARG A 159 5.94 12.66 10.14
C ARG A 159 7.14 12.29 9.29
N ILE A 160 7.04 12.50 7.97
CA ILE A 160 8.18 12.28 7.06
C ILE A 160 8.89 13.63 6.87
N GLU A 161 10.20 13.65 7.14
CA GLU A 161 11.05 14.80 6.84
C GLU A 161 10.97 15.13 5.34
N SER A 162 10.90 16.42 4.96
CA SER A 162 10.51 16.79 3.59
C SER A 162 11.45 16.24 2.51
N ARG A 163 12.77 16.19 2.78
CA ARG A 163 13.72 15.60 1.83
C ARG A 163 13.54 14.10 1.75
N CYS A 164 13.38 13.42 2.90
CA CYS A 164 12.99 12.01 2.96
C CYS A 164 11.72 11.72 2.12
N PHE A 165 10.67 12.53 2.24
CA PHE A 165 9.43 12.34 1.48
C PHE A 165 9.67 12.47 -0.03
N ALA A 166 10.37 13.51 -0.48
CA ALA A 166 10.65 13.71 -1.90
C ALA A 166 11.38 12.50 -2.51
N ARG A 167 12.34 11.95 -1.77
CA ARG A 167 13.13 10.78 -2.18
C ARG A 167 12.31 9.49 -2.20
N LEU A 168 11.53 9.24 -1.15
CA LEU A 168 10.63 8.08 -1.10
C LEU A 168 9.60 8.15 -2.22
N ARG A 169 9.03 9.33 -2.48
CA ARG A 169 8.09 9.54 -3.57
C ARG A 169 8.74 9.29 -4.93
N GLN A 170 9.92 9.84 -5.20
CA GLN A 170 10.62 9.60 -6.46
C GLN A 170 10.88 8.11 -6.68
N GLY A 171 11.51 7.44 -5.72
CA GLY A 171 11.81 6.01 -5.83
C GLY A 171 10.56 5.14 -5.94
N LEU A 172 9.45 5.54 -5.31
CA LEU A 172 8.17 4.83 -5.43
C LEU A 172 7.71 4.72 -6.89
N PHE A 173 7.83 5.80 -7.67
CA PHE A 173 7.39 5.84 -9.07
C PHE A 173 8.47 5.44 -10.09
N GLU A 174 9.75 5.49 -9.72
CA GLU A 174 10.84 5.05 -10.61
C GLU A 174 11.10 3.54 -10.52
N HIS A 175 11.04 2.98 -9.31
CA HIS A 175 11.42 1.59 -9.09
C HIS A 175 10.64 0.84 -7.99
N GLY A 176 9.73 1.52 -7.29
CA GLY A 176 9.01 0.94 -6.14
C GLY A 176 9.91 0.69 -4.93
N TRP A 177 9.30 0.28 -3.81
CA TRP A 177 9.99 -0.04 -2.59
C TRP A 177 9.56 -1.40 -2.06
N THR A 178 10.53 -2.27 -1.83
CA THR A 178 10.33 -3.53 -1.14
C THR A 178 10.88 -3.45 0.28
N ARG A 179 10.04 -3.87 1.24
CA ARG A 179 10.34 -3.96 2.65
C ARG A 179 10.35 -5.41 3.08
N ASN A 180 11.52 -5.94 3.42
CA ASN A 180 11.67 -7.30 3.93
C ASN A 180 11.73 -7.30 5.46
N LEU A 181 10.98 -8.18 6.13
CA LEU A 181 11.01 -8.27 7.60
C LEU A 181 12.40 -8.56 8.17
N ALA A 182 13.25 -9.30 7.46
CA ALA A 182 14.63 -9.58 7.86
C ALA A 182 15.56 -8.37 7.74
N LEU A 183 15.08 -7.27 7.16
CA LEU A 183 15.78 -5.98 7.06
C LEU A 183 15.17 -4.92 7.97
N VAL A 184 14.47 -5.35 9.02
CA VAL A 184 13.90 -4.47 10.03
C VAL A 184 14.57 -4.71 11.38
N ARG A 185 14.83 -3.61 12.09
CA ARG A 185 15.25 -3.55 13.49
C ARG A 185 14.17 -2.89 14.34
N PRO A 186 13.23 -3.68 14.91
CA PRO A 186 12.19 -3.16 15.79
C PRO A 186 12.74 -2.29 16.92
N GLU A 187 13.77 -2.78 17.60
CA GLU A 187 14.38 -2.17 18.78
C GLU A 187 15.08 -0.84 18.47
N ARG A 188 15.51 -0.65 17.21
CA ARG A 188 16.14 0.59 16.72
C ARG A 188 15.21 1.45 15.89
N LYS A 189 13.97 1.00 15.66
CA LYS A 189 12.98 1.62 14.76
C LYS A 189 13.56 1.98 13.40
N SER A 190 14.35 1.08 12.84
CA SER A 190 15.02 1.27 11.55
C SER A 190 14.77 0.12 10.60
N LEU A 191 14.73 0.41 9.30
CA LEU A 191 14.57 -0.60 8.25
C LEU A 191 15.32 -0.20 6.98
N ASP A 192 15.69 -1.17 6.17
CA ASP A 192 16.20 -0.94 4.82
C ASP A 192 15.08 -1.23 3.80
N LEU A 193 14.77 -0.24 2.95
CA LEU A 193 13.96 -0.42 1.75
C LEU A 193 14.87 -0.58 0.54
N TRP A 194 14.49 -1.48 -0.36
CA TRP A 194 15.22 -1.72 -1.60
C TRP A 194 14.32 -1.54 -2.80
N GLY A 195 14.84 -0.86 -3.82
CA GLY A 195 14.18 -0.64 -5.11
C GLY A 195 14.19 -1.88 -5.99
N GLY A 196 13.08 -2.08 -6.70
CA GLY A 196 12.82 -3.29 -7.49
C GLY A 196 11.89 -4.27 -6.78
N VAL A 197 11.14 -5.03 -7.58
CA VAL A 197 10.27 -6.11 -7.09
C VAL A 197 11.07 -7.40 -7.07
N HIS A 198 11.27 -7.99 -5.89
CA HIS A 198 11.72 -9.37 -5.81
C HIS A 198 10.62 -10.27 -6.37
N ARG A 199 10.97 -11.30 -7.14
CA ARG A 199 10.00 -12.13 -7.89
C ARG A 199 8.95 -12.80 -6.99
N THR A 200 9.24 -12.96 -5.70
CA THR A 200 8.33 -13.51 -4.69
C THR A 200 7.33 -12.49 -4.12
N CYS A 201 7.57 -11.20 -4.35
CA CYS A 201 6.73 -10.08 -3.92
C CYS A 201 5.78 -9.68 -5.06
N MET A 202 4.98 -10.63 -5.56
CA MET A 202 4.22 -10.42 -6.78
C MET A 202 3.04 -9.48 -6.55
N ILE A 203 3.25 -8.19 -6.85
CA ILE A 203 2.18 -7.38 -7.43
C ILE A 203 2.10 -7.83 -8.89
N ASP A 204 0.92 -8.24 -9.36
CA ASP A 204 0.76 -8.55 -10.77
C ASP A 204 0.93 -7.27 -11.59
N HIS A 205 1.91 -7.31 -12.50
CA HIS A 205 2.30 -6.22 -13.37
C HIS A 205 1.75 -6.39 -14.80
N ALA A 206 0.81 -7.29 -15.05
CA ALA A 206 0.34 -7.64 -16.40
C ALA A 206 0.23 -6.42 -17.35
N GLY A 207 1.21 -6.29 -18.26
CA GLY A 207 1.27 -5.23 -19.27
C GLY A 207 1.82 -3.86 -18.83
N LEU A 208 2.29 -3.71 -17.59
CA LEU A 208 2.83 -2.46 -17.04
C LEU A 208 4.36 -2.46 -17.03
N PRO A 209 5.02 -1.30 -17.26
CA PRO A 209 6.47 -1.18 -17.12
C PRO A 209 6.92 -1.62 -15.73
N LEU A 210 7.93 -2.50 -15.69
CA LEU A 210 8.58 -2.90 -14.44
C LEU A 210 9.50 -1.76 -13.93
N PRO A 211 9.82 -1.74 -12.62
CA PRO A 211 10.82 -0.86 -12.03
C PRO A 211 12.08 -0.67 -12.89
N GLY A 212 12.47 0.59 -13.12
CA GLY A 212 13.60 0.94 -13.99
C GLY A 212 14.98 0.79 -13.34
N GLN A 213 15.05 0.61 -12.01
CA GLN A 213 16.30 0.48 -11.27
C GLN A 213 16.21 -0.62 -10.20
N ALA A 214 17.06 -1.63 -10.30
CA ALA A 214 17.25 -2.64 -9.25
C ALA A 214 18.46 -2.27 -8.38
N ASN A 215 18.44 -2.65 -7.10
CA ASN A 215 19.52 -2.42 -6.11
C ASN A 215 19.71 -0.97 -5.63
N SER A 216 18.72 -0.09 -5.76
CA SER A 216 18.73 1.21 -5.07
C SER A 216 18.24 1.05 -3.63
N GLY A 217 19.11 1.21 -2.63
CA GLY A 217 18.77 0.98 -1.22
C GLY A 217 18.67 2.26 -0.40
N ILE A 218 17.71 2.32 0.52
CA ILE A 218 17.56 3.42 1.47
C ILE A 218 17.29 2.87 2.87
N ARG A 219 18.06 3.34 3.85
CA ARG A 219 17.84 3.08 5.26
C ARG A 219 16.94 4.15 5.82
N LEU A 220 15.82 3.73 6.39
CA LEU A 220 14.92 4.60 7.14
C LEU A 220 15.10 4.41 8.64
N ARG A 221 14.93 5.49 9.38
CA ARG A 221 14.90 5.48 10.84
C ARG A 221 13.79 6.39 11.34
N VAL A 222 13.04 5.91 12.32
CA VAL A 222 12.08 6.74 13.06
C VAL A 222 12.72 7.19 14.36
N ASP A 223 12.90 8.49 14.53
CA ASP A 223 13.36 9.11 15.77
C ASP A 223 12.45 10.27 16.15
N LEU A 224 12.05 10.37 17.42
CA LEU A 224 11.12 11.39 17.92
C LEU A 224 9.86 11.59 17.04
N ASN A 225 9.30 10.50 16.50
CA ASN A 225 8.18 10.48 15.56
C ASN A 225 8.45 11.19 14.21
N GLU A 226 9.71 11.30 13.81
CA GLU A 226 10.13 11.77 12.51
C GLU A 226 10.86 10.66 11.73
N LEU A 227 10.46 10.46 10.49
CA LEU A 227 11.05 9.49 9.57
C LEU A 227 12.12 10.18 8.72
N SER A 228 13.37 9.77 8.89
CA SER A 228 14.52 10.22 8.11
C SER A 228 15.11 9.09 7.27
N ALA A 229 15.95 9.44 6.30
CA ALA A 229 16.48 8.49 5.33
C ALA A 229 17.96 8.70 4.98
N MET A 230 18.68 7.61 4.77
CA MET A 230 20.08 7.57 4.35
C MET A 230 20.26 6.59 3.19
N GLU A 231 21.09 6.92 2.20
CA GLU A 231 21.39 6.01 1.09
C GLU A 231 22.21 4.81 1.56
N LEU A 232 21.92 3.67 0.96
CA LEU A 232 22.74 2.48 1.08
C LEU A 232 23.62 2.39 -0.16
N THR A 233 24.92 2.36 0.05
CA THR A 233 25.93 2.17 -1.01
C THR A 233 26.26 0.70 -1.24
N GLU A 234 25.70 -0.18 -0.41
CA GLU A 234 25.88 -1.64 -0.47
C GLU A 234 24.92 -2.29 -1.49
N ARG A 235 25.15 -3.57 -1.80
CA ARG A 235 24.22 -4.35 -2.63
C ARG A 235 23.05 -4.85 -1.80
N CYS A 236 21.90 -5.06 -2.44
CA CYS A 236 20.76 -5.67 -1.77
C CYS A 236 21.18 -7.04 -1.17
N PRO A 237 20.98 -7.24 0.14
CA PRO A 237 21.32 -8.50 0.79
C PRO A 237 20.26 -9.57 0.54
N VAL A 238 19.12 -9.23 -0.06
CA VAL A 238 18.03 -10.16 -0.37
C VAL A 238 18.24 -10.75 -1.76
N ALA A 239 18.08 -12.07 -1.88
CA ALA A 239 18.11 -12.76 -3.16
C ALA A 239 16.78 -12.62 -3.90
N ASP A 240 16.82 -12.27 -5.18
CA ASP A 240 15.63 -11.93 -5.98
C ASP A 240 14.66 -13.10 -6.20
N ASP A 241 15.18 -14.32 -6.21
CA ASP A 241 14.46 -15.57 -6.46
C ASP A 241 13.70 -16.06 -5.22
N THR A 242 14.27 -15.87 -4.04
CA THR A 242 13.73 -16.40 -2.78
C THR A 242 13.14 -15.34 -1.87
N GLY A 243 13.47 -14.06 -2.08
CA GLY A 243 13.14 -12.98 -1.15
C GLY A 243 13.77 -13.16 0.24
N LYS A 244 14.82 -13.98 0.37
CA LYS A 244 15.52 -14.24 1.63
C LYS A 244 16.88 -13.57 1.65
N LEU A 245 17.43 -13.34 2.84
CA LEU A 245 18.82 -12.92 3.00
C LEU A 245 19.74 -13.93 2.31
N ALA A 246 20.54 -13.44 1.36
CA ALA A 246 21.52 -14.22 0.64
C ALA A 246 22.68 -14.59 1.59
N PRO A 247 23.14 -15.85 1.61
CA PRO A 247 24.30 -16.24 2.41
C PRO A 247 25.50 -15.33 2.13
N GLY A 248 26.13 -14.83 3.19
CA GLY A 248 27.31 -13.95 3.09
C GLY A 248 27.01 -12.48 2.75
N ARG A 249 25.74 -12.09 2.57
CA ARG A 249 25.35 -10.67 2.49
C ARG A 249 24.68 -10.25 3.79
N LEU A 250 25.30 -9.33 4.51
CA LEU A 250 24.73 -8.73 5.71
C LEU A 250 24.29 -7.31 5.38
N SER A 251 23.09 -6.93 5.81
CA SER A 251 22.68 -5.51 5.78
C SER A 251 23.51 -4.73 6.80
N GLY A 252 23.83 -3.48 6.51
CA GLY A 252 24.49 -2.58 7.47
C GLY A 252 23.70 -2.39 8.78
N LEU A 253 22.44 -2.84 8.88
CA LEU A 253 21.68 -2.90 10.14
C LEU A 253 22.17 -3.99 11.10
N TRP A 254 22.93 -4.96 10.60
CA TRP A 254 23.46 -6.09 11.38
C TRP A 254 24.92 -5.92 11.79
N ASN A 255 25.62 -4.94 11.19
CA ASN A 255 27.02 -4.65 11.46
C ASN A 255 27.24 -3.36 12.28
N ALA A 256 26.16 -2.65 12.65
CA ALA A 256 26.18 -1.38 13.39
C ALA A 256 25.66 -1.53 14.82
#